data_AF-A0A8G1IZP7-F1
#
_entry.id   AF-A0A8G1IZP7-F1
#
_cell.length_a   1.000
_cell.length_b   1.000
_cell.length_c   1.000
_cell.angle_alpha   90.00
_cell.angle_beta   90.00
_cell.angle_gamma   90.00
#
_symmetry.space_group_name_H-M   'P 1'
#
loop_
_entity.id
_entity.type
_entity.pdbx_description
1 polymer ?
#
loop_
_entity_poly.entity_id
_entity_poly.type
_entity_poly.pdbx_seq_one_letter_code
_entity_poly.pdbx_strand_id
1 'polypeptide(L)'
;MSVDTGRARLLRNTGFYIAAFLATGFVATPILFALLGGFKDNQQLRENALGLPNPWHVEHYVDVLANATFWRQLGNSVFIALATTFIVVAAAAAVAYVFARFQFKGREGLFTLFAAGMMFPFAVAVLPLFIILRTFEMLNSPLGVILPQAAFGLPLTIIILRSFFRQIPGEVEEAATIDGAGPWRFFIQILLPMSRPVIATVSVLALVGSWNSYLLPLVVLSKPTWQTLPLGVTQFQGEYSTETAKVLAFVMLAMLPALIFYAFAERHLISGLTSGGTKGLAVRRQTGPEVMGRLRACRPSRPGTGSPVGLPRREPSSGPRRPKRHATQTPHRTRRGGGPRRERVHFATC
;
A
#
# COMPACT_ATOMS: atom_id res chain seq x y z
N MET A 1 15.45 33.58 29.19
CA MET A 1 14.87 32.22 29.09
C MET A 1 14.64 31.73 27.63
N SER A 2 15.21 32.38 26.60
CA SER A 2 15.07 31.94 25.18
C SER A 2 16.36 31.39 24.55
N VAL A 3 17.44 31.21 25.33
CA VAL A 3 18.74 30.72 24.83
C VAL A 3 18.85 29.19 24.94
N ASP A 4 18.21 28.59 25.94
CA ASP A 4 18.27 27.13 26.16
C ASP A 4 17.52 26.30 25.12
N THR A 5 16.50 26.88 24.48
CA THR A 5 15.75 26.23 23.39
C THR A 5 16.54 26.15 22.09
N GLY A 6 17.49 27.07 21.86
CA GLY A 6 18.37 27.09 20.68
C GLY A 6 19.46 26.01 20.74
N ARG A 7 20.17 25.90 21.88
CA ARG A 7 21.22 24.89 22.10
C ARG A 7 20.65 23.46 22.10
N ALA A 8 19.50 23.22 22.74
CA ALA A 8 18.87 21.90 22.72
C ALA A 8 18.41 21.49 21.31
N ARG A 9 17.97 22.44 20.47
CA ARG A 9 17.60 22.19 19.07
C ARG A 9 18.82 21.98 18.18
N LEU A 10 19.91 22.71 18.40
CA LEU A 10 21.17 22.52 17.69
C LEU A 10 21.81 21.17 18.03
N LEU A 11 21.92 20.82 19.32
CA LEU A 11 22.48 19.54 19.78
C LEU A 11 21.66 18.34 19.29
N ARG A 12 20.33 18.45 19.26
CA ARG A 12 19.45 17.43 18.69
C ARG A 12 19.64 17.26 17.18
N ASN A 13 19.84 18.36 16.45
CA ASN A 13 20.12 18.32 15.03
C ASN A 13 21.52 17.76 14.74
N THR A 14 22.54 18.13 15.52
CA THR A 14 23.90 17.58 15.42
C THR A 14 23.91 16.08 15.70
N GLY A 15 23.21 15.61 16.75
CA GLY A 15 23.05 14.19 17.04
C GLY A 15 22.36 13.43 15.91
N PHE A 16 21.33 14.03 15.30
CA PHE A 16 20.66 13.47 14.13
C PHE A 16 21.60 13.36 12.92
N TYR A 17 22.39 14.40 12.61
CA TYR A 17 23.34 14.36 11.50
C TYR A 17 24.47 13.36 11.73
N ILE A 18 24.98 13.22 12.96
CA ILE A 18 25.98 12.20 13.31
C ILE A 18 25.38 10.81 13.13
N ALA A 19 24.18 10.56 13.65
CA ALA A 19 23.50 9.28 13.49
C ALA A 19 23.23 8.95 12.02
N ALA A 20 22.80 9.94 11.23
CA ALA A 20 22.61 9.79 9.79
C ALA A 20 23.92 9.46 9.07
N PHE A 21 25.02 10.17 9.38
CA PHE A 21 26.33 9.91 8.80
C PHE A 21 26.85 8.52 9.13
N LEU A 22 26.73 8.08 10.40
CA LEU A 22 27.12 6.73 10.82
C LEU A 22 26.28 5.66 10.12
N ALA A 23 24.97 5.87 10.01
CA ALA A 23 24.08 4.97 9.28
C ALA A 23 24.45 4.88 7.80
N THR A 24 24.72 6.01 7.14
CA THR A 24 25.17 6.05 5.74
C THR A 24 26.51 5.33 5.58
N GLY A 25 27.48 5.57 6.47
CA GLY A 25 28.77 4.89 6.44
C GLY A 25 28.64 3.38 6.59
N PHE A 26 27.81 2.92 7.52
CA PHE A 26 27.53 1.51 7.73
C PHE A 26 26.90 0.84 6.50
N VAL A 27 25.91 1.50 5.86
CA VAL A 27 25.25 0.99 4.65
C VAL A 27 26.16 1.02 3.43
N ALA A 28 27.00 2.06 3.30
CA ALA A 28 27.91 2.22 2.17
C ALA A 28 29.09 1.24 2.22
N THR A 29 29.52 0.83 3.41
CA THR A 29 30.70 -0.05 3.61
C THR A 29 30.65 -1.35 2.79
N PRO A 30 29.60 -2.20 2.84
CA PRO A 30 29.57 -3.43 2.04
C PRO A 30 29.49 -3.17 0.53
N ILE A 31 28.87 -2.07 0.12
CA ILE A 31 28.77 -1.68 -1.30
C ILE A 31 30.15 -1.25 -1.81
N LEU A 32 30.87 -0.42 -1.05
CA LEU A 32 32.23 0.00 -1.37
C LEU A 32 33.21 -1.18 -1.34
N PHE A 33 33.04 -2.11 -0.39
CA PHE A 33 33.81 -3.33 -0.33
C PHE A 33 33.64 -4.19 -1.59
N ALA A 34 32.40 -4.42 -2.02
CA ALA A 34 32.14 -5.19 -3.23
C ALA A 34 32.62 -4.46 -4.49
N LEU A 35 32.47 -3.13 -4.57
CA LEU A 35 32.98 -2.31 -5.67
C LEU A 35 34.49 -2.42 -5.80
N LEU A 36 35.23 -2.14 -4.73
CA LEU A 36 36.69 -2.18 -4.72
C LEU A 36 37.22 -3.61 -4.84
N GLY A 37 36.55 -4.58 -4.20
CA GLY A 37 36.89 -5.99 -4.30
C GLY A 37 36.75 -6.54 -5.71
N GLY A 38 35.84 -5.98 -6.52
CA GLY A 38 35.73 -6.30 -7.94
C GLY A 38 36.92 -5.84 -8.80
N PHE A 39 37.72 -4.88 -8.34
CA PHE A 39 38.94 -4.41 -9.01
C PHE A 39 40.22 -5.08 -8.48
N LYS A 40 40.10 -6.01 -7.54
CA LYS A 40 41.22 -6.73 -6.96
C LYS A 40 41.43 -8.08 -7.61
N ASP A 41 42.53 -8.76 -7.30
CA ASP A 41 42.64 -10.20 -7.47
C ASP A 41 42.36 -10.95 -6.15
N ASN A 42 42.34 -12.29 -6.21
CA ASN A 42 42.12 -13.13 -5.04
C ASN A 42 43.23 -13.03 -3.98
N GLN A 43 44.46 -12.72 -4.37
CA GLN A 43 45.58 -12.61 -3.44
C GLN A 43 45.46 -11.31 -2.63
N GLN A 44 45.19 -10.19 -3.29
CA GLN A 44 44.91 -8.90 -2.67
C GLN A 44 43.70 -8.96 -1.73
N LEU A 45 42.66 -9.72 -2.08
CA LEU A 45 41.51 -9.95 -1.18
C LEU A 45 41.90 -10.71 0.09
N ARG A 46 42.86 -11.65 0.01
CA ARG A 46 43.36 -12.40 1.17
C ARG A 46 44.32 -11.58 2.03
N GLU A 47 45.19 -10.79 1.41
CA GLU A 47 46.24 -10.02 2.09
C GLU A 47 45.71 -8.71 2.69
N ASN A 48 44.91 -7.96 1.92
CA ASN A 48 44.36 -6.68 2.35
C ASN A 48 42.95 -6.45 1.77
N ALA A 49 41.97 -7.10 2.38
CA ALA A 49 40.57 -7.06 1.97
C ALA A 49 40.01 -5.63 1.91
N LEU A 50 40.38 -4.75 2.84
CA LEU A 50 39.84 -3.37 2.95
C LEU A 50 40.69 -2.30 2.24
N GLY A 51 41.92 -2.61 1.85
CA GLY A 51 42.81 -1.66 1.16
C GLY A 51 42.32 -1.27 -0.23
N LEU A 52 42.95 -0.26 -0.83
CA LEU A 52 42.70 0.08 -2.23
C LEU A 52 43.32 -0.99 -3.16
N PRO A 53 42.73 -1.26 -4.33
CA PRO A 53 43.31 -2.15 -5.33
C PRO A 53 44.68 -1.62 -5.81
N ASN A 54 45.69 -2.48 -5.87
CA ASN A 54 46.99 -2.15 -6.43
C ASN A 54 47.77 -3.43 -6.85
N PRO A 55 47.85 -3.77 -8.15
CA PRO A 55 47.29 -3.05 -9.29
C PRO A 55 45.75 -3.11 -9.37
N TRP A 56 45.17 -2.27 -10.23
CA TRP A 56 43.74 -2.26 -10.54
C TRP A 56 43.44 -3.26 -11.66
N HIS A 57 42.59 -4.25 -11.38
CA HIS A 57 42.14 -5.27 -12.33
C HIS A 57 40.77 -4.88 -12.93
N VAL A 58 40.79 -4.04 -13.97
CA VAL A 58 39.57 -3.53 -14.64
C VAL A 58 38.93 -4.60 -15.53
N GLU A 59 39.70 -5.60 -15.95
CA GLU A 59 39.27 -6.73 -16.78
C GLU A 59 38.05 -7.45 -16.20
N HIS A 60 37.93 -7.57 -14.87
CA HIS A 60 36.80 -8.23 -14.23
C HIS A 60 35.45 -7.58 -14.57
N TYR A 61 35.41 -6.25 -14.67
CA TYR A 61 34.20 -5.53 -15.07
C TYR A 61 33.99 -5.57 -16.58
N VAL A 62 35.05 -5.44 -17.37
CA VAL A 62 34.99 -5.48 -18.83
C VAL A 62 34.50 -6.84 -19.32
N ASP A 63 35.00 -7.94 -18.74
CA ASP A 63 34.60 -9.31 -19.08
C ASP A 63 33.11 -9.55 -18.85
N VAL A 64 32.56 -9.04 -17.74
CA VAL A 64 31.13 -9.15 -17.43
C VAL A 64 30.30 -8.34 -18.43
N LEU A 65 30.72 -7.11 -18.75
CA LEU A 65 30.02 -6.24 -19.69
C LEU A 65 30.12 -6.74 -21.14
N ALA A 66 31.20 -7.44 -21.50
CA ALA A 66 31.37 -8.10 -22.79
C ALA A 66 30.52 -9.37 -22.93
N ASN A 67 30.02 -9.93 -21.82
CA ASN A 67 29.24 -11.15 -21.82
C ASN A 67 27.78 -10.90 -22.23
N ALA A 68 27.36 -11.43 -23.38
CA ALA A 68 25.98 -11.33 -23.87
C ALA A 68 24.94 -11.94 -22.90
N THR A 69 25.33 -12.92 -22.07
CA THR A 69 24.45 -13.54 -21.08
C THR A 69 24.03 -12.54 -19.99
N PHE A 70 24.92 -11.64 -19.56
CA PHE A 70 24.61 -10.59 -18.60
C PHE A 70 23.47 -9.69 -19.11
N TRP A 71 23.61 -9.19 -20.34
CA TRP A 71 22.60 -8.33 -20.97
C TRP A 71 21.27 -9.05 -21.22
N ARG A 72 21.33 -10.34 -21.60
CA ARG A 72 20.12 -11.17 -21.71
C ARG A 72 19.40 -11.32 -20.37
N GLN A 73 20.13 -11.64 -19.31
CA GLN A 73 19.56 -11.77 -17.95
C GLN A 73 18.98 -10.45 -17.45
N LEU A 74 19.65 -9.33 -17.72
CA LEU A 74 19.15 -7.99 -17.42
C LEU A 74 17.84 -7.70 -18.18
N GLY A 75 17.82 -7.96 -19.48
CA GLY A 75 16.63 -7.77 -20.33
C GLY A 75 15.46 -8.65 -19.88
N ASN A 76 15.72 -9.91 -19.53
CA ASN A 76 14.71 -10.82 -18.99
C ASN A 76 14.13 -10.32 -17.67
N SER A 77 14.98 -9.85 -16.74
CA SER A 77 14.54 -9.25 -15.47
C SER A 77 13.67 -8.03 -15.70
N VAL A 78 14.08 -7.10 -16.56
CA VAL A 78 13.31 -5.90 -16.90
C VAL A 78 11.96 -6.29 -17.51
N PHE A 79 11.95 -7.20 -18.48
CA PHE A 79 10.73 -7.65 -19.16
C PHE A 79 9.75 -8.30 -18.19
N ILE A 80 10.21 -9.27 -17.40
CA ILE A 80 9.37 -9.97 -16.41
C ILE A 80 8.85 -8.98 -15.36
N ALA A 81 9.69 -8.08 -14.85
CA ALA A 81 9.28 -7.10 -13.85
C ALA A 81 8.22 -6.13 -14.36
N LEU A 82 8.38 -5.58 -15.56
CA LEU A 82 7.41 -4.68 -16.16
C LEU A 82 6.08 -5.40 -16.48
N ALA A 83 6.15 -6.60 -17.07
CA ALA A 83 4.96 -7.38 -17.41
C ALA A 83 4.17 -7.79 -16.16
N THR A 84 4.85 -8.29 -15.12
CA THR A 84 4.23 -8.61 -13.82
C THR A 84 3.58 -7.37 -13.21
N THR A 85 4.31 -6.24 -13.17
CA THR A 85 3.80 -4.98 -12.60
C THR A 85 2.55 -4.51 -13.32
N PHE A 86 2.56 -4.52 -14.65
CA PHE A 86 1.41 -4.12 -15.45
C PHE A 86 0.18 -4.97 -15.16
N ILE A 87 0.34 -6.30 -15.16
CA ILE A 87 -0.77 -7.24 -14.91
C ILE A 87 -1.32 -7.06 -13.49
N VAL A 88 -0.43 -6.99 -12.48
CA VAL A 88 -0.83 -6.80 -11.08
C VAL A 88 -1.64 -5.53 -10.91
N VAL A 89 -1.12 -4.41 -11.40
CA VAL A 89 -1.73 -3.08 -11.19
C VAL A 89 -3.05 -2.98 -11.95
N ALA A 90 -3.11 -3.44 -13.21
CA ALA A 90 -4.33 -3.39 -14.00
C ALA A 90 -5.44 -4.26 -13.39
N ALA A 91 -5.12 -5.51 -13.06
CA ALA A 91 -6.09 -6.43 -12.47
C ALA A 91 -6.51 -6.00 -11.05
N ALA A 92 -5.56 -5.60 -10.21
CA ALA A 92 -5.86 -5.14 -8.86
C ALA A 92 -6.67 -3.85 -8.85
N ALA A 93 -6.41 -2.91 -9.77
CA ALA A 93 -7.20 -1.67 -9.87
C ALA A 93 -8.65 -1.95 -10.23
N ALA A 94 -8.91 -2.85 -11.19
CA ALA A 94 -10.27 -3.26 -11.54
C ALA A 94 -10.99 -3.91 -10.34
N VAL A 95 -10.33 -4.86 -9.67
CA VAL A 95 -10.90 -5.55 -8.50
C VAL A 95 -11.11 -4.60 -7.32
N ALA A 96 -10.15 -3.73 -7.04
CA ALA A 96 -10.24 -2.73 -5.99
C ALA A 96 -11.36 -1.71 -6.24
N TYR A 97 -11.60 -1.31 -7.49
CA TYR A 97 -12.70 -0.44 -7.86
C TYR A 97 -14.05 -1.08 -7.51
N VAL A 98 -14.23 -2.35 -7.88
CA VAL A 98 -15.45 -3.10 -7.54
C VAL A 98 -15.65 -3.19 -6.02
N PHE A 99 -14.60 -3.52 -5.27
CA PHE A 99 -14.68 -3.60 -3.80
C PHE A 99 -14.81 -2.25 -3.08
N ALA A 100 -14.47 -1.15 -3.74
CA ALA A 100 -14.59 0.19 -3.18
C ALA A 100 -15.96 0.83 -3.47
N ARG A 101 -16.51 0.65 -4.68
CA ARG A 101 -17.72 1.37 -5.14
C ARG A 101 -18.99 0.55 -5.13
N PHE A 102 -18.92 -0.75 -5.40
CA PHE A 102 -20.13 -1.56 -5.53
C PHE A 102 -20.50 -2.21 -4.19
N GLN A 103 -21.81 -2.25 -3.91
CA GLN A 103 -22.38 -2.94 -2.75
C GLN A 103 -23.05 -4.22 -3.26
N PHE A 104 -22.52 -5.37 -2.87
CA PHE A 104 -23.11 -6.68 -3.19
C PHE A 104 -22.90 -7.66 -2.03
N LYS A 105 -23.76 -8.68 -1.95
CA LYS A 105 -23.71 -9.68 -0.87
C LYS A 105 -22.39 -10.45 -0.92
N GLY A 106 -21.69 -10.58 0.21
CA GLY A 106 -20.42 -11.31 0.31
C GLY A 106 -19.16 -10.50 -0.03
N ARG A 107 -19.29 -9.19 -0.35
CA ARG A 107 -18.16 -8.31 -0.71
C ARG A 107 -17.00 -8.35 0.28
N GLU A 108 -17.27 -8.17 1.57
CA GLU A 108 -16.21 -8.17 2.59
C GLU A 108 -15.60 -9.56 2.80
N GLY A 109 -16.38 -10.64 2.57
CA GLY A 109 -15.88 -12.01 2.61
C GLY A 109 -14.86 -12.27 1.49
N LEU A 110 -15.19 -11.88 0.25
CA LEU A 110 -14.26 -11.99 -0.88
C LEU A 110 -13.02 -11.11 -0.70
N PHE A 111 -13.18 -9.90 -0.17
CA PHE A 111 -12.02 -9.05 0.15
C PHE A 111 -11.13 -9.68 1.23
N THR A 112 -11.73 -10.28 2.26
CA THR A 112 -11.00 -10.99 3.31
C THR A 112 -10.27 -12.21 2.77
N LEU A 113 -10.83 -12.90 1.76
CA LEU A 113 -10.16 -14.00 1.07
C LEU A 113 -8.86 -13.54 0.40
N PHE A 114 -8.87 -12.39 -0.28
CA PHE A 114 -7.63 -11.80 -0.81
C PHE A 114 -6.64 -11.50 0.32
N ALA A 115 -7.08 -10.87 1.42
CA ALA A 115 -6.22 -10.57 2.55
C ALA A 115 -5.61 -11.82 3.20
N ALA A 116 -6.39 -12.89 3.35
CA ALA A 116 -5.91 -14.18 3.85
C ALA A 116 -4.86 -14.81 2.92
N GLY A 117 -4.99 -14.59 1.60
CA GLY A 117 -4.01 -15.04 0.61
C GLY A 117 -2.60 -14.49 0.84
N MET A 118 -2.44 -13.31 1.45
CA MET A 118 -1.11 -12.77 1.81
C MET A 118 -0.42 -13.56 2.92
N MET A 119 -1.19 -14.24 3.77
CA MET A 119 -0.65 -15.04 4.86
C MET A 119 -0.08 -16.38 4.36
N PHE A 120 -0.38 -16.75 3.10
CA PHE A 120 0.09 -17.98 2.52
C PHE A 120 1.58 -17.87 2.17
N PRO A 121 2.47 -18.63 2.83
CA PRO A 121 3.91 -18.54 2.58
C PRO A 121 4.26 -19.09 1.20
N PHE A 122 4.90 -18.26 0.37
CA PHE A 122 5.29 -18.66 -1.00
C PHE A 122 6.08 -19.98 -1.03
N ALA A 123 7.00 -20.18 -0.08
CA ALA A 123 7.83 -21.38 0.01
C ALA A 123 7.01 -22.69 0.07
N VAL A 124 5.82 -22.67 0.70
CA VAL A 124 4.94 -23.85 0.78
C VAL A 124 4.16 -24.06 -0.52
N ALA A 125 3.88 -23.00 -1.27
CA ALA A 125 3.16 -23.08 -2.55
C ALA A 125 4.04 -23.55 -3.71
N VAL A 126 5.37 -23.56 -3.56
CA VAL A 126 6.30 -23.83 -4.66
C VAL A 126 6.07 -25.18 -5.32
N LEU A 127 5.93 -26.24 -4.53
CA LEU A 127 5.73 -27.60 -5.07
C LEU A 127 4.40 -27.72 -5.85
N PRO A 128 3.23 -27.37 -5.28
CA PRO A 128 1.98 -27.44 -6.03
C PRO A 128 1.98 -26.48 -7.22
N LEU A 129 2.58 -25.30 -7.11
CA LEU A 129 2.71 -24.37 -8.22
C LEU A 129 3.55 -24.94 -9.35
N PHE A 130 4.68 -25.58 -9.05
CA PHE A 130 5.53 -26.23 -10.05
C PHE A 130 4.76 -27.33 -10.80
N ILE A 131 3.99 -28.15 -10.09
CA ILE A 131 3.15 -29.18 -10.70
C ILE A 131 2.13 -28.54 -11.66
N ILE A 132 1.45 -27.48 -11.24
CA ILE A 132 0.50 -26.74 -12.08
C ILE A 132 1.18 -26.19 -13.35
N LEU A 133 2.32 -25.50 -13.20
CA LEU A 133 3.06 -24.93 -14.33
C LEU A 133 3.58 -25.99 -15.28
N ARG A 134 3.98 -27.16 -14.77
CA ARG A 134 4.37 -28.32 -15.57
C ARG A 134 3.21 -28.84 -16.40
N THR A 135 2.03 -29.00 -15.78
CA THR A 135 0.82 -29.48 -16.47
C THR A 135 0.36 -28.54 -17.58
N PHE A 136 0.53 -27.23 -17.38
CA PHE A 136 0.24 -26.22 -18.41
C PHE A 136 1.39 -25.99 -19.41
N GLU A 137 2.47 -26.76 -19.33
CA GLU A 137 3.67 -26.62 -20.19
C GLU A 137 4.30 -25.21 -20.14
N MET A 138 4.15 -24.52 -19.01
CA MET A 138 4.64 -23.15 -18.79
C MET A 138 6.05 -23.10 -18.17
N LEU A 139 6.69 -24.25 -17.94
CA LEU A 139 8.07 -24.30 -17.48
C LEU A 139 9.01 -23.77 -18.55
N ASN A 140 10.10 -23.11 -18.13
CA ASN A 140 11.06 -22.44 -19.01
C ASN A 140 10.46 -21.36 -19.92
N SER A 141 9.31 -20.78 -19.53
CA SER A 141 8.66 -19.67 -20.21
C SER A 141 8.57 -18.47 -19.26
N PRO A 142 8.73 -17.22 -19.74
CA PRO A 142 8.56 -16.04 -18.92
C PRO A 142 7.15 -15.95 -18.31
N LEU A 143 6.13 -16.46 -19.01
CA LEU A 143 4.75 -16.51 -18.49
C LEU A 143 4.61 -17.39 -17.24
N GLY A 144 5.42 -18.45 -17.12
CA GLY A 144 5.47 -19.31 -15.95
C GLY A 144 6.01 -18.59 -14.69
N VAL A 145 6.63 -17.43 -14.85
CA VAL A 145 7.07 -16.55 -13.76
C VAL A 145 6.12 -15.37 -13.59
N ILE A 146 5.72 -14.73 -14.69
CA ILE A 146 4.89 -13.52 -14.67
C ILE A 146 3.53 -13.78 -14.01
N LEU A 147 2.82 -14.84 -14.41
CA LEU A 147 1.46 -15.10 -13.90
C LEU A 147 1.45 -15.44 -12.40
N PRO A 148 2.33 -16.34 -11.89
CA PRO A 148 2.34 -16.61 -10.46
C PRO A 148 2.79 -15.41 -9.64
N GLN A 149 3.82 -14.66 -10.07
CA GLN A 149 4.20 -13.42 -9.39
C GLN A 149 3.04 -12.44 -9.35
N ALA A 150 2.29 -12.32 -10.45
CA ALA A 150 1.13 -11.45 -10.49
C ALA A 150 0.06 -11.90 -9.48
N ALA A 151 -0.25 -13.19 -9.44
CA ALA A 151 -1.22 -13.77 -8.50
C ALA A 151 -0.85 -13.49 -7.03
N PHE A 152 0.43 -13.66 -6.65
CA PHE A 152 0.91 -13.37 -5.30
C PHE A 152 0.97 -11.85 -5.00
N GLY A 153 1.13 -11.00 -6.02
CA GLY A 153 1.14 -9.54 -5.88
C GLY A 153 -0.25 -8.90 -5.79
N LEU A 154 -1.30 -9.58 -6.25
CA LEU A 154 -2.67 -9.06 -6.25
C LEU A 154 -3.18 -8.65 -4.86
N PRO A 155 -3.08 -9.47 -3.80
CA PRO A 155 -3.67 -9.16 -2.50
C PRO A 155 -3.23 -7.82 -1.91
N LEU A 156 -1.92 -7.58 -1.83
CA LEU A 156 -1.36 -6.34 -1.28
C LEU A 156 -1.83 -5.13 -2.09
N THR A 157 -1.76 -5.26 -3.42
CA THR A 157 -2.13 -4.19 -4.35
C THR A 157 -3.62 -3.85 -4.24
N ILE A 158 -4.50 -4.86 -4.16
CA ILE A 158 -5.95 -4.68 -3.99
C ILE A 158 -6.24 -3.97 -2.67
N ILE A 159 -5.59 -4.33 -1.58
CA ILE A 159 -5.81 -3.71 -0.27
C ILE A 159 -5.44 -2.23 -0.30
N ILE A 160 -4.27 -1.89 -0.84
CA ILE A 160 -3.80 -0.50 -0.93
C ILE A 160 -4.73 0.31 -1.84
N LEU A 161 -5.02 -0.17 -3.05
CA LEU A 161 -5.86 0.54 -4.01
C LEU A 161 -7.30 0.69 -3.50
N ARG A 162 -7.89 -0.34 -2.87
CA ARG A 162 -9.23 -0.26 -2.30
C ARG A 162 -9.29 0.79 -1.18
N SER A 163 -8.29 0.79 -0.29
CA SER A 163 -8.20 1.78 0.79
C SER A 163 -8.15 3.20 0.24
N PHE A 164 -7.38 3.43 -0.82
CA PHE A 164 -7.31 4.73 -1.47
C PHE A 164 -8.60 5.11 -2.22
N PHE A 165 -9.16 4.21 -3.03
CA PHE A 165 -10.39 4.48 -3.79
C PHE A 165 -11.58 4.81 -2.90
N ARG A 166 -11.64 4.27 -1.67
CA ARG A 166 -12.66 4.61 -0.67
C ARG A 166 -12.50 6.01 -0.07
N GLN A 167 -11.33 6.63 -0.16
CA GLN A 167 -11.10 7.99 0.33
C GLN A 167 -11.57 9.06 -0.66
N ILE A 168 -11.73 8.70 -1.94
CA ILE A 168 -12.27 9.61 -2.95
C ILE A 168 -13.78 9.79 -2.68
N PRO A 169 -14.28 11.01 -2.47
CA PRO A 169 -15.69 11.25 -2.14
C PRO A 169 -16.66 10.65 -3.17
N GLY A 170 -17.82 10.17 -2.70
CA GLY A 170 -18.89 9.65 -3.57
C GLY A 170 -19.47 10.72 -4.50
N GLU A 171 -19.47 11.98 -4.05
CA GLU A 171 -19.95 13.15 -4.81
C GLU A 171 -19.28 13.30 -6.19
N VAL A 172 -18.02 12.88 -6.32
CA VAL A 172 -17.29 12.91 -7.60
C VAL A 172 -17.88 11.90 -8.60
N GLU A 173 -18.31 10.74 -8.11
CA GLU A 173 -18.95 9.70 -8.91
C GLU A 173 -20.39 10.08 -9.27
N GLU A 174 -21.11 10.69 -8.34
CA GLU A 174 -22.47 11.22 -8.58
C GLU A 174 -22.46 12.33 -9.64
N ALA A 175 -21.53 13.30 -9.53
CA ALA A 175 -21.37 14.36 -10.52
C ALA A 175 -21.04 13.81 -11.92
N ALA A 176 -20.09 12.87 -12.00
CA ALA A 176 -19.76 12.24 -13.27
C ALA A 176 -20.94 11.45 -13.87
N THR A 177 -21.76 10.83 -13.02
CA THR A 177 -22.96 10.10 -13.47
C THR A 177 -24.02 11.07 -14.02
N ILE A 178 -24.18 12.25 -13.42
CA ILE A 178 -25.03 13.33 -13.95
C ILE A 178 -24.54 13.81 -15.32
N ASP A 179 -23.22 13.87 -15.54
CA ASP A 179 -22.59 14.17 -16.83
C ASP A 179 -22.66 13.00 -17.85
N GLY A 180 -23.39 11.92 -17.53
CA GLY A 180 -23.59 10.77 -18.40
C GLY A 180 -22.39 9.81 -18.45
N ALA A 181 -21.46 9.88 -17.50
CA ALA A 181 -20.37 8.91 -17.41
C ALA A 181 -20.85 7.60 -16.77
N GLY A 182 -20.82 6.50 -17.54
CA GLY A 182 -21.01 5.16 -16.99
C GLY A 182 -19.82 4.70 -16.11
N PRO A 183 -19.97 3.60 -15.35
CA PRO A 183 -18.96 3.14 -14.37
C PRO A 183 -17.57 2.91 -14.98
N TRP A 184 -17.51 2.34 -16.19
CA TRP A 184 -16.25 2.11 -16.90
C TRP A 184 -15.56 3.43 -17.30
N ARG A 185 -16.35 4.41 -17.75
CA ARG A 185 -15.84 5.74 -18.12
C ARG A 185 -15.34 6.49 -16.88
N PHE A 186 -16.10 6.46 -15.78
CA PHE A 186 -15.67 7.00 -14.50
C PHE A 186 -14.36 6.36 -14.02
N PHE A 187 -14.27 5.03 -14.06
CA PHE A 187 -13.08 4.29 -13.66
C PHE A 187 -11.83 4.74 -14.43
N ILE A 188 -11.88 4.72 -15.77
CA ILE A 188 -10.71 5.03 -16.60
C ILE A 188 -10.38 6.52 -16.65
N GLN A 189 -11.38 7.38 -16.83
CA GLN A 189 -11.16 8.80 -17.13
C GLN A 189 -11.05 9.68 -15.90
N ILE A 190 -11.56 9.23 -14.75
CA ILE A 190 -11.63 10.06 -13.53
C ILE A 190 -10.88 9.37 -12.39
N LEU A 191 -11.28 8.16 -12.01
CA LEU A 191 -10.73 7.48 -10.84
C LEU A 191 -9.24 7.14 -10.99
N LEU A 192 -8.83 6.53 -12.10
CA LEU A 192 -7.43 6.16 -12.33
C LEU A 192 -6.49 7.38 -12.38
N PRO A 193 -6.81 8.48 -13.11
CA PRO A 193 -6.00 9.71 -13.09
C PRO A 193 -5.87 10.34 -11.71
N MET A 194 -6.96 10.39 -10.93
CA MET A 194 -6.91 10.89 -9.54
C MET A 194 -6.06 9.99 -8.62
N SER A 195 -5.93 8.71 -8.98
CA SER A 195 -5.20 7.71 -8.22
C SER A 195 -3.76 7.50 -8.69
N ARG A 196 -3.26 8.31 -9.62
CA ARG A 196 -1.87 8.24 -10.11
C ARG A 196 -0.81 8.12 -9.00
N PRO A 197 -0.88 8.87 -7.87
CA PRO A 197 0.12 8.74 -6.81
C PRO A 197 0.15 7.35 -6.16
N VAL A 198 -1.02 6.79 -5.85
CA VAL A 198 -1.11 5.44 -5.25
C VAL A 198 -0.77 4.36 -6.29
N ILE A 199 -1.18 4.54 -7.55
CA ILE A 199 -0.85 3.62 -8.65
C ILE A 199 0.67 3.55 -8.81
N ALA A 200 1.35 4.70 -8.85
CA ALA A 200 2.82 4.72 -8.93
C ALA A 200 3.48 3.99 -7.75
N THR A 201 2.92 4.14 -6.54
CA THR A 201 3.42 3.46 -5.34
C THR A 201 3.28 1.94 -5.45
N VAL A 202 2.10 1.44 -5.82
CA VAL A 202 1.90 -0.01 -5.94
C VAL A 202 2.63 -0.59 -7.15
N SER A 203 2.81 0.18 -8.23
CA SER A 203 3.65 -0.20 -9.37
C SER A 203 5.09 -0.42 -8.94
N VAL A 204 5.64 0.50 -8.13
CA VAL A 204 6.99 0.33 -7.59
C VAL A 204 7.07 -0.92 -6.72
N LEU A 205 6.13 -1.13 -5.80
CA LEU A 205 6.15 -2.29 -4.91
C LEU A 205 6.12 -3.61 -5.69
N ALA A 206 5.28 -3.69 -6.73
CA ALA A 206 5.21 -4.86 -7.61
C ALA A 206 6.50 -5.05 -8.43
N LEU A 207 7.06 -3.96 -8.98
CA LEU A 207 8.30 -3.98 -9.76
C LEU A 207 9.47 -4.48 -8.91
N VAL A 208 9.63 -3.92 -7.72
CA VAL A 208 10.66 -4.30 -6.75
C VAL A 208 10.50 -5.76 -6.31
N GLY A 209 9.26 -6.19 -6.03
CA GLY A 209 8.98 -7.58 -5.68
C GLY A 209 9.34 -8.56 -6.79
N SER A 210 9.03 -8.20 -8.05
CA SER A 210 9.39 -9.02 -9.20
C SER A 210 10.91 -9.05 -9.45
N TRP A 211 11.57 -7.88 -9.37
CA TRP A 211 13.01 -7.74 -9.56
C TRP A 211 13.82 -8.57 -8.56
N ASN A 212 13.41 -8.57 -7.29
CA ASN A 212 14.08 -9.32 -6.23
C ASN A 212 13.67 -10.80 -6.18
N SER A 213 12.79 -11.25 -7.07
CA SER A 213 12.33 -12.63 -7.08
C SER A 213 13.45 -13.57 -7.51
N TYR A 214 13.81 -14.51 -6.64
CA TYR A 214 14.81 -15.53 -6.90
C TYR A 214 14.20 -16.94 -6.95
N LEU A 215 13.45 -17.32 -5.93
CA LEU A 215 13.03 -18.70 -5.72
C LEU A 215 12.07 -19.21 -6.83
N LEU A 216 11.14 -18.36 -7.30
CA LEU A 216 10.24 -18.75 -8.39
C LEU A 216 10.99 -18.89 -9.72
N PRO A 217 11.78 -17.89 -10.20
CA PRO A 217 12.63 -18.07 -11.37
C PRO A 217 13.54 -19.31 -11.30
N LEU A 218 14.15 -19.58 -10.14
CA LEU A 218 15.02 -20.73 -9.95
C LEU A 218 14.33 -22.06 -10.27
N VAL A 219 13.07 -22.22 -9.82
CA VAL A 219 12.31 -23.46 -9.99
C VAL A 219 11.66 -23.57 -11.38
N VAL A 220 11.34 -22.44 -12.01
CA VAL A 220 10.61 -22.41 -13.30
C VAL A 220 11.54 -22.32 -14.51
N LEU A 221 12.67 -21.61 -14.39
CA LEU A 221 13.55 -21.23 -15.51
C LEU A 221 14.88 -22.01 -15.47
N SER A 222 14.82 -23.28 -15.83
CA SER A 222 15.99 -24.15 -15.93
C SER A 222 16.91 -23.82 -17.12
N LYS A 223 16.38 -23.29 -18.23
CA LYS A 223 17.14 -22.98 -19.45
C LYS A 223 17.81 -21.59 -19.40
N PRO A 224 19.07 -21.44 -19.87
CA PRO A 224 19.81 -20.16 -19.88
C PRO A 224 19.17 -18.98 -20.63
N THR A 225 18.19 -19.27 -21.50
CA THR A 225 17.56 -18.28 -22.36
C THR A 225 16.74 -17.25 -21.59
N TRP A 226 15.99 -17.69 -20.57
CA TRP A 226 15.02 -16.85 -19.86
C TRP A 226 15.44 -16.47 -18.44
N GLN A 227 16.59 -16.93 -17.98
CA GLN A 227 17.07 -16.68 -16.62
C GLN A 227 17.12 -15.19 -16.32
N THR A 228 16.73 -14.84 -15.11
CA THR A 228 16.73 -13.48 -14.58
C THR A 228 18.10 -13.13 -14.01
N LEU A 229 18.38 -11.84 -13.87
CA LEU A 229 19.62 -11.33 -13.30
C LEU A 229 19.93 -11.85 -11.88
N PRO A 230 18.96 -11.94 -10.92
CA PRO A 230 19.23 -12.56 -9.62
C PRO A 230 19.65 -14.02 -9.70
N LEU A 231 19.09 -14.79 -10.64
CA LEU A 231 19.49 -16.17 -10.89
C LEU A 231 20.90 -16.21 -11.52
N GLY A 232 21.17 -15.29 -12.44
CA GLY A 232 22.49 -15.07 -13.04
C GLY A 232 23.59 -14.84 -12.01
N VAL A 233 23.33 -14.02 -10.98
CA VAL A 233 24.28 -13.79 -9.88
C VAL A 233 24.66 -15.11 -9.19
N THR A 234 23.68 -15.94 -8.84
CA THR A 234 23.94 -17.21 -8.16
C THR A 234 24.66 -18.24 -9.03
N GLN A 235 24.38 -18.24 -10.34
CA GLN A 235 25.05 -19.12 -11.29
C GLN A 235 26.49 -18.68 -11.52
N PHE A 236 26.70 -17.38 -11.69
CA PHE A 236 28.03 -16.79 -11.85
C PHE A 236 28.89 -17.05 -10.61
N GLN A 237 28.32 -16.93 -9.41
CA GLN A 237 29.00 -17.30 -8.16
C GLN A 237 29.39 -18.78 -8.11
N GLY A 238 28.54 -19.68 -8.62
CA GLY A 238 28.85 -21.11 -8.69
C GLY A 238 29.97 -21.42 -9.69
N GLU A 239 29.90 -20.83 -10.88
CA GLU A 239 30.87 -21.02 -11.97
C GLU A 239 32.25 -20.45 -11.61
N TYR A 240 32.31 -19.23 -11.05
CA TYR A 240 33.53 -18.50 -10.70
C TYR A 240 33.82 -18.54 -9.19
N SER A 241 33.48 -19.65 -8.51
CA SER A 241 33.58 -19.76 -7.05
C SER A 241 35.01 -19.57 -6.50
N THR A 242 36.03 -19.84 -7.31
CA THR A 242 37.45 -19.61 -6.99
C THR A 242 37.93 -18.21 -7.36
N GLU A 243 37.20 -17.44 -8.17
CA GLU A 243 37.52 -16.08 -8.63
C GLU A 243 36.63 -15.06 -7.91
N THR A 244 36.80 -14.95 -6.59
CA THR A 244 35.93 -14.12 -5.74
C THR A 244 35.87 -12.67 -6.18
N ALA A 245 36.98 -12.08 -6.63
CA ALA A 245 37.01 -10.73 -7.15
C ALA A 245 36.09 -10.55 -8.37
N LYS A 246 36.13 -11.50 -9.32
CA LYS A 246 35.27 -11.48 -10.51
C LYS A 246 33.80 -11.62 -10.14
N VAL A 247 33.47 -12.44 -9.15
CA VAL A 247 32.10 -12.55 -8.60
C VAL A 247 31.65 -11.22 -8.00
N LEU A 248 32.51 -10.52 -7.25
CA LEU A 248 32.19 -9.20 -6.69
C LEU A 248 31.93 -8.18 -7.81
N ALA A 249 32.73 -8.17 -8.89
CA ALA A 249 32.49 -7.31 -10.04
C ALA A 249 31.13 -7.58 -10.70
N PHE A 250 30.76 -8.87 -10.89
CA PHE A 250 29.46 -9.25 -11.43
C PHE A 250 28.30 -8.77 -10.54
N VAL A 251 28.38 -9.04 -9.22
CA VAL A 251 27.36 -8.63 -8.25
C VAL A 251 27.16 -7.11 -8.27
N MET A 252 28.27 -6.35 -8.31
CA MET A 252 28.21 -4.89 -8.36
C MET A 252 27.52 -4.38 -9.62
N LEU A 253 27.87 -4.91 -10.80
CA LEU A 253 27.20 -4.56 -12.05
C LEU A 253 25.71 -4.97 -12.04
N ALA A 254 25.38 -6.12 -11.45
CA ALA A 254 24.00 -6.59 -11.33
C ALA A 254 23.15 -5.71 -10.37
N MET A 255 23.78 -5.08 -9.37
CA MET A 255 23.12 -4.15 -8.44
C MET A 255 22.84 -2.78 -9.04
N LEU A 256 23.65 -2.31 -10.01
CA LEU A 256 23.52 -0.96 -10.58
C LEU A 256 22.12 -0.68 -11.18
N PRO A 257 21.56 -1.54 -12.05
CA PRO A 257 20.21 -1.32 -12.58
C PRO A 257 19.16 -1.25 -11.47
N ALA A 258 19.26 -2.12 -10.46
CA ALA A 258 18.35 -2.12 -9.32
C ALA A 258 18.40 -0.78 -8.58
N LEU A 259 19.61 -0.26 -8.31
CA LEU A 259 19.80 1.02 -7.64
C LEU A 259 19.19 2.19 -8.44
N ILE A 260 19.39 2.19 -9.76
CA ILE A 260 18.79 3.18 -10.66
C ILE A 260 17.26 3.11 -10.58
N PHE A 261 16.67 1.91 -10.68
CA PHE A 261 15.23 1.72 -10.54
C PHE A 261 14.72 2.23 -9.18
N TYR A 262 15.40 1.89 -8.09
CA TYR A 262 15.04 2.33 -6.74
C TYR A 262 15.10 3.85 -6.59
N ALA A 263 16.15 4.50 -7.10
CA ALA A 263 16.27 5.97 -7.02
C ALA A 263 15.09 6.68 -7.74
N PHE A 264 14.64 6.15 -8.88
CA PHE A 264 13.46 6.69 -9.57
C PHE A 264 12.13 6.37 -8.86
N ALA A 265 12.11 5.26 -8.13
CA ALA A 265 10.95 4.72 -7.45
C ALA A 265 10.70 5.32 -6.06
N GLU A 266 11.76 5.68 -5.34
CA GLU A 266 11.73 6.19 -3.96
C GLU A 266 10.82 7.41 -3.80
N ARG A 267 10.91 8.39 -4.72
CA ARG A 267 10.04 9.58 -4.73
C ARG A 267 8.55 9.24 -4.74
N HIS A 268 8.17 8.13 -5.38
CA HIS A 268 6.78 7.69 -5.48
C HIS A 268 6.35 6.94 -4.22
N LEU A 269 7.21 6.08 -3.65
CA LEU A 269 6.94 5.37 -2.40
C LEU A 269 6.70 6.32 -1.23
N ILE A 270 7.55 7.34 -1.08
CA ILE A 270 7.44 8.32 0.00
C ILE A 270 6.13 9.12 -0.12
N SER A 271 5.77 9.53 -1.33
CA SER A 271 4.55 10.33 -1.58
C SER A 271 3.25 9.53 -1.39
N GLY A 272 3.22 8.24 -1.72
CA GLY A 272 2.00 7.43 -1.66
C GLY A 272 1.66 6.91 -0.27
N LEU A 273 2.64 6.48 0.51
CA LEU A 273 2.42 5.95 1.87
C LEU A 273 2.03 7.07 2.85
N THR A 274 2.55 8.29 2.66
CA THR A 274 2.29 9.43 3.55
C THR A 274 0.96 10.14 3.25
N SER A 275 0.51 10.11 1.99
CA SER A 275 -0.73 10.79 1.57
C SER A 275 -2.01 10.06 2.05
N GLY A 276 -1.99 8.74 2.18
CA GLY A 276 -3.09 7.95 2.76
C GLY A 276 -3.22 8.06 4.28
N GLY A 277 -2.15 8.40 5.00
CA GLY A 277 -2.14 8.49 6.47
C GLY A 277 -2.44 9.88 7.03
N THR A 278 -2.14 10.96 6.29
CA THR A 278 -2.13 12.31 6.86
C THR A 278 -3.30 13.20 6.45
N LYS A 279 -4.04 12.87 5.37
CA LYS A 279 -5.22 13.66 4.96
C LYS A 279 -6.43 13.51 5.89
N GLY A 280 -6.53 12.41 6.65
CA GLY A 280 -7.58 12.21 7.66
C GLY A 280 -7.50 13.16 8.86
N LEU A 281 -6.32 13.71 9.18
CA LEU A 281 -6.15 14.62 10.33
C LEU A 281 -6.21 16.11 9.95
N ALA A 282 -5.95 16.46 8.69
CA ALA A 282 -5.96 17.86 8.26
C ALA A 282 -7.39 18.42 8.01
N VAL A 283 -8.37 17.56 7.72
CA VAL A 283 -9.76 17.99 7.48
C VAL A 283 -10.51 18.32 8.78
N ARG A 284 -9.98 17.94 9.96
CA ARG A 284 -10.62 18.26 11.26
C ARG A 284 -10.19 19.61 11.88
N ARG A 285 -9.42 20.44 11.17
CA ARG A 285 -8.89 21.71 11.72
C ARG A 285 -9.34 22.99 11.01
N GLN A 286 -10.30 22.92 10.08
CA GLN A 286 -10.86 24.12 9.43
C GLN A 286 -12.24 24.56 9.94
N THR A 287 -12.74 23.99 11.04
CA THR A 287 -13.79 24.62 11.85
C THR A 287 -13.16 25.36 13.02
N GLY A 288 -12.50 26.48 12.70
CA GLY A 288 -12.14 27.50 13.69
C GLY A 288 -13.39 28.28 14.17
N PRO A 289 -13.33 28.94 15.34
CA PRO A 289 -14.49 29.45 16.10
C PRO A 289 -15.22 30.67 15.50
N GLU A 290 -15.11 30.95 14.20
CA GLU A 290 -15.76 32.12 13.57
C GLU A 290 -17.26 31.95 13.32
N VAL A 291 -17.80 30.73 13.32
CA VAL A 291 -19.25 30.51 13.15
C VAL A 291 -20.02 30.70 14.47
N MET A 292 -19.33 30.70 15.62
CA MET A 292 -19.93 30.95 16.94
C MET A 292 -20.06 32.45 17.29
N GLY A 293 -19.80 33.35 16.32
CA GLY A 293 -19.96 34.80 16.48
C GLY A 293 -21.31 35.35 16.04
N ARG A 294 -22.08 34.61 15.22
CA ARG A 294 -23.35 35.10 14.64
C ARG A 294 -24.62 34.64 15.36
N LEU A 295 -24.51 33.89 16.46
CA LEU A 295 -25.66 33.45 17.27
C LEU A 295 -25.88 34.27 18.56
N ARG A 296 -25.10 35.33 18.82
CA ARG A 296 -25.28 36.23 19.98
C ARG A 296 -25.95 37.57 19.63
N ALA A 297 -26.96 37.56 18.76
CA ALA A 297 -27.73 38.77 18.44
C ALA A 297 -29.26 38.65 18.64
N CYS A 298 -29.79 37.50 19.07
CA CYS A 298 -31.18 37.39 19.48
C CYS A 298 -31.31 37.59 20.99
N ARG A 299 -31.48 38.85 21.41
CA ARG A 299 -31.97 39.20 22.75
C ARG A 299 -33.46 38.80 22.85
N PRO A 300 -33.91 38.15 23.94
CA PRO A 300 -35.34 38.05 24.20
C PRO A 300 -35.87 39.41 24.67
N SER A 301 -36.83 39.95 23.93
CA SER A 301 -37.63 41.10 24.34
C SER A 301 -38.50 40.73 25.55
N ARG A 302 -38.47 41.59 26.59
CA ARG A 302 -39.26 41.47 27.83
C ARG A 302 -40.76 41.37 27.53
N PRO A 303 -41.56 40.60 28.29
CA PRO A 303 -43.01 40.74 28.25
C PRO A 303 -43.43 41.98 29.05
N GLY A 304 -44.08 42.92 28.35
CA GLY A 304 -44.79 44.03 28.97
C GLY A 304 -46.13 43.57 29.55
N THR A 305 -46.37 44.02 30.77
CA THR A 305 -47.65 44.08 31.48
C THR A 305 -48.74 44.82 30.68
N GLY A 306 -49.95 44.27 30.57
CA GLY A 306 -51.13 45.02 30.11
C GLY A 306 -52.38 44.19 29.78
N SER A 307 -53.27 44.09 30.78
CA SER A 307 -54.75 43.90 30.77
C SER A 307 -55.45 42.72 30.06
N PRO A 308 -56.53 42.17 30.68
CA PRO A 308 -57.26 41.00 30.18
C PRO A 308 -58.37 41.41 29.20
N VAL A 309 -58.54 40.67 28.11
CA VAL A 309 -59.69 40.82 27.18
C VAL A 309 -60.40 39.48 27.05
N GLY A 310 -61.72 39.55 27.06
CA GLY A 310 -62.67 38.49 27.40
C GLY A 310 -62.67 37.24 26.52
N LEU A 311 -62.94 36.12 27.19
CA LEU A 311 -63.41 34.87 26.58
C LEU A 311 -64.88 35.00 26.14
N PRO A 312 -65.24 34.52 24.94
CA PRO A 312 -66.59 34.04 24.69
C PRO A 312 -66.73 32.59 25.16
N ARG A 313 -67.91 32.29 25.71
CA ARG A 313 -68.30 31.04 26.36
C ARG A 313 -69.26 30.26 25.44
N ARG A 314 -69.28 28.93 25.61
CA ARG A 314 -70.29 27.91 25.20
C ARG A 314 -70.10 27.30 23.80
N GLU A 315 -70.38 26.02 23.54
CA GLU A 315 -71.32 25.07 24.18
C GLU A 315 -70.92 23.58 23.90
N PRO A 316 -71.48 22.56 24.61
CA PRO A 316 -71.11 21.15 24.48
C PRO A 316 -72.13 20.33 23.65
N SER A 317 -71.66 19.33 22.89
CA SER A 317 -72.55 18.38 22.20
C SER A 317 -72.17 16.91 22.46
N SER A 318 -72.99 16.27 23.28
CA SER A 318 -73.61 14.92 23.14
C SER A 318 -72.98 13.87 22.21
N GLY A 319 -72.75 12.66 22.77
CA GLY A 319 -72.43 11.42 22.03
C GLY A 319 -73.60 10.86 21.18
N PRO A 320 -73.48 9.62 20.62
CA PRO A 320 -73.90 8.43 21.38
C PRO A 320 -73.08 7.14 21.14
N ARG A 321 -73.61 6.01 21.64
CA ARG A 321 -72.99 4.76 22.14
C ARG A 321 -72.88 3.60 21.12
N ARG A 322 -71.82 2.76 21.30
CA ARG A 322 -71.72 1.26 21.26
C ARG A 322 -72.08 0.49 19.95
N PRO A 323 -71.80 -0.86 19.78
CA PRO A 323 -71.38 -1.89 20.77
C PRO A 323 -70.28 -2.94 20.39
N LYS A 324 -69.68 -3.50 21.46
CA LYS A 324 -69.30 -4.91 21.79
C LYS A 324 -69.02 -5.99 20.71
N ARG A 325 -67.90 -6.71 20.86
CA ARG A 325 -67.78 -8.21 20.94
C ARG A 325 -66.59 -8.58 21.87
N HIS A 326 -66.84 -9.19 23.04
CA HIS A 326 -66.73 -10.63 23.39
C HIS A 326 -65.33 -11.23 23.15
N ALA A 327 -64.52 -11.40 24.21
CA ALA A 327 -64.31 -12.65 25.00
C ALA A 327 -63.13 -13.47 24.38
N THR A 328 -62.14 -14.03 25.08
CA THR A 328 -62.20 -14.77 26.36
C THR A 328 -60.76 -15.04 26.87
N GLN A 329 -60.60 -15.09 28.21
CA GLN A 329 -59.71 -15.95 29.02
C GLN A 329 -58.16 -15.80 29.04
N THR A 330 -57.71 -15.15 30.12
CA THR A 330 -56.62 -15.43 31.10
C THR A 330 -56.35 -16.92 31.43
N PRO A 331 -55.24 -17.34 32.13
CA PRO A 331 -54.65 -16.64 33.30
C PRO A 331 -53.14 -16.78 33.68
N HIS A 332 -52.77 -15.90 34.63
CA HIS A 332 -51.84 -16.01 35.77
C HIS A 332 -50.31 -16.23 35.56
N ARG A 333 -49.40 -15.32 36.00
CA ARG A 333 -49.00 -14.78 37.35
C ARG A 333 -47.63 -15.39 37.70
N THR A 334 -46.52 -14.65 37.76
CA THR A 334 -45.93 -14.03 38.97
C THR A 334 -44.58 -13.41 38.53
N ARG A 335 -44.33 -12.10 38.66
CA ARG A 335 -43.92 -11.25 39.80
C ARG A 335 -42.41 -11.35 40.15
N ARG A 336 -41.80 -10.15 40.28
CA ARG A 336 -40.43 -9.76 40.74
C ARG A 336 -39.40 -9.74 39.60
N GLY A 337 -38.58 -8.71 39.39
CA GLY A 337 -38.31 -7.47 40.10
C GLY A 337 -36.95 -6.97 39.58
N GLY A 338 -36.76 -5.65 39.48
CA GLY A 338 -35.46 -5.05 39.20
C GLY A 338 -35.28 -4.47 37.79
N GLY A 339 -35.63 -3.19 37.64
CA GLY A 339 -34.77 -2.28 36.87
C GLY A 339 -33.98 -1.40 37.84
N PRO A 340 -33.27 -0.37 37.37
CA PRO A 340 -32.69 -0.19 36.04
C PRO A 340 -31.24 0.36 36.12
N ARG A 341 -30.44 0.25 35.06
CA ARG A 341 -29.43 1.27 34.72
C ARG A 341 -29.05 1.15 33.25
N ARG A 342 -29.79 1.88 32.41
CA ARG A 342 -29.33 2.27 31.08
C ARG A 342 -28.54 3.56 31.25
N GLU A 343 -27.23 3.47 31.06
CA GLU A 343 -26.37 4.64 30.87
C GLU A 343 -26.83 5.37 29.61
N ARG A 344 -27.36 6.58 29.80
CA ARG A 344 -27.53 7.56 28.74
C ARG A 344 -26.18 8.22 28.55
N VAL A 345 -25.52 7.95 27.43
CA VAL A 345 -24.41 8.78 26.97
C VAL A 345 -25.01 10.05 26.39
N HIS A 346 -24.80 11.15 27.10
CA HIS A 346 -25.12 12.49 26.63
C HIS A 346 -24.24 12.85 25.43
N PHE A 347 -24.89 13.17 24.31
CA PHE A 347 -24.32 14.05 23.30
C PHE A 347 -24.13 15.43 23.93
N ALA A 348 -22.87 15.80 24.16
CA ALA A 348 -22.48 17.18 24.41
C ALA A 348 -21.97 17.76 23.09
N THR A 349 -22.80 18.62 22.53
CA THR A 349 -22.46 19.58 21.49
C THR A 349 -21.53 20.63 22.08
N CYS A 350 -20.34 20.81 21.49
CA CYS A 350 -19.53 22.03 21.48
C CYS A 350 -18.80 22.10 20.14
#